data_AF-A0A2D7TA81-F1
#
_entry.id   AF-A0A2D7TA81-F1
#
_cell.length_a   1.000
_cell.length_b   1.000
_cell.length_c   1.000
_cell.angle_alpha   90.00
_cell.angle_beta   90.00
_cell.angle_gamma   90.00
#
_symmetry.space_group_name_H-M   'P 1'
#
loop_
_entity.id
_entity.type
_entity.pdbx_description
1 polymer ?
#
loop_
_entity_poly.entity_id
_entity_poly.type
_entity_poly.pdbx_seq_one_letter_code
_entity_poly.pdbx_strand_id
1 'polypeptide(L)'
;MDYDNKTLLDLKKICRERGLRLSGNKDELIIRLMEDDEENLPNNSVKTQVSLESPYPHPLPIIIGLGIILYGFFRIGFALLFSMGEEFTDESFLFESLIAWVIGMTFITSGVLTMMGYRNGLFIAIGVLLFSGLLSIIFHNEMSPLSNGLDGEIPLIWSIFCSGSCLFVVTLPILIAGQFLEPGWPPAMQTLFDNLGSTSNSEKVSINCSECDLKLLIPREYSGQIKCPNCDYEMTI
;
A
#
# COMPACT_ATOMS: atom_id res chain seq x y z
N MET A 1 5.58 11.67 36.44
CA MET A 1 5.32 13.10 36.76
C MET A 1 4.03 13.14 37.59
N ASP A 2 3.98 13.88 38.70
CA ASP A 2 2.83 13.86 39.64
C ASP A 2 1.99 15.16 39.51
N TYR A 3 0.82 15.02 38.88
CA TYR A 3 -0.12 16.11 38.60
C TYR A 3 -1.37 16.09 39.48
N ASP A 4 -1.58 15.01 40.25
CA ASP A 4 -2.81 14.78 41.01
C ASP A 4 -2.99 15.78 42.15
N ASN A 5 -1.85 16.23 42.71
CA ASN A 5 -1.78 17.18 43.82
C ASN A 5 -1.91 18.66 43.39
N LYS A 6 -1.99 18.96 42.09
CA LYS A 6 -2.12 20.33 41.59
C LYS A 6 -3.58 20.79 41.54
N THR A 7 -3.80 22.09 41.69
CA THR A 7 -5.13 22.68 41.54
C THR A 7 -5.49 22.80 40.05
N LEU A 8 -6.79 22.88 39.74
CA LEU A 8 -7.29 23.00 38.36
C LEU A 8 -6.76 24.26 37.67
N LEU A 9 -6.55 25.34 38.43
CA LEU A 9 -5.97 26.58 37.92
C LEU A 9 -4.51 26.40 37.50
N ASP A 10 -3.73 25.67 38.31
CA ASP A 10 -2.32 25.39 38.02
C ASP A 10 -2.18 24.50 36.78
N LEU A 11 -3.02 23.47 36.65
CA LEU A 11 -3.03 22.59 35.48
C LEU A 11 -3.33 23.36 34.19
N LYS A 12 -4.32 24.26 34.20
CA LYS A 12 -4.62 25.12 33.04
C LYS A 12 -3.48 26.08 32.70
N LYS A 13 -2.76 26.57 33.71
CA LYS A 13 -1.59 27.43 33.47
C LYS A 13 -0.48 26.67 32.75
N ILE A 14 -0.19 25.45 33.21
CA ILE A 14 0.81 24.57 32.58
C ILE A 14 0.38 24.20 31.16
N CYS A 15 -0.88 23.81 30.93
CA CYS A 15 -1.38 23.53 29.58
C CYS A 15 -1.23 24.73 28.64
N ARG A 16 -1.45 25.96 29.12
CA ARG A 16 -1.30 27.18 28.31
C ARG A 16 0.16 27.42 27.91
N GLU A 17 1.08 27.25 28.86
CA GLU A 17 2.52 27.44 28.63
C GLU A 17 3.06 26.43 27.59
N ARG A 18 2.44 25.25 27.48
CA ARG A 18 2.80 24.19 26.53
C ARG A 18 1.96 24.16 25.25
N GLY A 19 1.06 25.12 25.06
CA GLY A 19 0.20 25.19 23.86
C GLY A 19 -0.89 24.12 23.78
N LEU A 20 -1.22 23.45 24.90
CA LEU A 20 -2.21 22.40 24.99
C LEU A 20 -3.63 22.97 25.21
N ARG A 21 -4.65 22.22 24.76
CA ARG A 21 -6.06 22.60 24.88
C ARG A 21 -6.50 22.76 26.35
N LEU A 22 -7.12 23.90 26.68
CA LEU A 22 -7.54 24.28 28.04
C LEU A 22 -8.94 23.81 28.45
N SER A 23 -9.68 23.19 27.54
CA SER A 23 -11.02 22.67 27.79
C SER A 23 -10.94 21.28 28.42
N GLY A 24 -11.71 21.06 29.49
CA GLY A 24 -11.83 19.75 30.14
C GLY A 24 -12.01 19.84 31.66
N ASN A 25 -12.31 18.70 32.26
CA ASN A 25 -12.28 18.52 33.71
C ASN A 25 -10.83 18.34 34.20
N LYS A 26 -10.61 18.35 35.53
CA LYS A 26 -9.28 18.18 36.13
C LYS A 26 -8.53 16.96 35.56
N ASP A 27 -9.21 15.84 35.44
CA ASP A 27 -8.62 14.56 35.00
C ASP A 27 -8.21 14.60 33.52
N GLU A 28 -9.00 15.24 32.64
CA GLU A 28 -8.63 15.39 31.23
C GLU A 28 -7.39 16.27 31.02
N LEU A 29 -7.21 17.28 31.88
CA LEU A 29 -6.02 18.14 31.85
C LEU A 29 -4.79 17.38 32.35
N ILE A 30 -4.96 16.54 33.37
CA ILE A 30 -3.89 15.69 33.90
C ILE A 30 -3.43 14.71 32.83
N ILE A 31 -4.35 13.97 32.20
CA ILE A 31 -4.03 13.01 31.14
C ILE A 31 -3.27 13.71 30.00
N ARG A 32 -3.75 14.86 29.54
CA ARG A 32 -3.13 15.63 28.44
C ARG A 32 -1.73 16.13 28.78
N LEU A 33 -1.47 16.51 30.04
CA LEU A 33 -0.14 16.92 30.49
C LEU A 33 0.80 15.73 30.65
N MET A 34 0.28 14.58 31.05
CA MET A 34 1.05 13.33 31.12
C MET A 34 1.44 12.86 29.72
N GLU A 35 0.51 12.89 28.76
CA GLU A 35 0.80 12.58 27.34
C GLU A 35 1.87 13.50 26.76
N ASP A 36 1.76 14.82 27.00
CA ASP A 36 2.74 15.80 26.53
C ASP A 36 4.12 15.66 27.19
N ASP A 37 4.18 15.26 28.47
CA ASP A 37 5.46 14.93 29.12
C ASP A 37 6.08 13.65 28.54
N GLU A 38 5.27 12.62 28.27
CA GLU A 38 5.74 11.39 27.64
C GLU A 38 6.27 11.63 26.23
N GLU A 39 5.67 12.57 25.48
CA GLU A 39 6.15 12.97 24.15
C GLU A 39 7.44 13.81 24.19
N ASN A 40 7.67 14.58 25.26
CA ASN A 40 8.83 15.47 25.41
C ASN A 40 10.02 14.88 26.18
N LEU A 41 9.93 13.64 26.67
CA LEU A 41 11.10 12.94 27.19
C LEU A 41 12.11 12.66 26.05
N PRO A 42 13.43 12.78 26.28
CA PRO A 42 14.43 12.33 25.32
C PRO A 42 14.25 10.83 25.12
N ASN A 43 13.60 10.48 24.01
CA ASN A 43 13.18 9.12 23.66
C ASN A 43 14.34 8.13 23.69
N ASN A 44 14.35 7.30 24.74
CA ASN A 44 14.64 5.88 24.60
C ASN A 44 13.30 5.13 24.74
N SER A 45 12.49 5.16 23.66
CA SER A 45 11.35 4.27 23.32
C SER A 45 10.19 4.16 24.35
N VAL A 46 8.91 4.18 24.00
CA VAL A 46 8.16 3.27 23.12
C VAL A 46 6.77 3.90 22.87
N LYS A 47 6.52 4.43 21.66
CA LYS A 47 5.17 4.31 21.07
C LYS A 47 5.11 2.89 20.53
N THR A 48 4.07 2.11 20.84
CA THR A 48 3.80 0.82 20.18
C THR A 48 3.34 1.07 18.74
N GLN A 49 4.27 1.58 17.94
CA GLN A 49 4.40 1.25 16.54
C GLN A 49 5.61 0.32 16.52
N VAL A 50 5.42 -0.93 16.12
CA VAL A 50 6.57 -1.77 15.76
C VAL A 50 7.03 -1.27 14.37
N SER A 51 7.45 -0.01 14.31
CA SER A 51 8.46 0.43 13.34
C SER A 51 9.78 -0.05 13.91
N LEU A 52 10.18 -1.27 13.54
CA LEU A 52 11.61 -1.54 13.51
C LEU A 52 12.17 -0.66 12.39
N GLU A 53 12.54 0.56 12.72
CA GLU A 53 13.48 1.35 11.93
C GLU A 53 14.86 0.69 12.14
N SER A 54 15.02 -0.45 11.48
CA SER A 54 16.30 -1.10 11.28
C SER A 54 16.92 -0.45 10.05
N PRO A 55 18.17 0.05 10.13
CA PRO A 55 18.95 0.47 8.96
C PRO A 55 19.18 -0.65 7.93
N TYR A 56 18.78 -1.89 8.27
CA TYR A 56 18.77 -3.04 7.39
C TYR A 56 17.33 -3.34 6.94
N PRO A 57 17.11 -3.57 5.65
CA PRO A 57 15.81 -4.01 5.17
C PRO A 57 15.42 -5.29 5.90
N HIS A 58 14.21 -5.30 6.49
CA HIS A 58 13.68 -6.52 7.08
C HIS A 58 13.74 -7.63 6.03
N PRO A 59 14.27 -8.82 6.37
CA PRO A 59 14.45 -9.86 5.37
C PRO A 59 13.09 -10.38 4.84
N LEU A 60 12.00 -10.13 5.57
CA LEU A 60 10.67 -10.64 5.24
C LEU A 60 10.17 -10.15 3.87
N PRO A 61 10.00 -8.85 3.59
CA PRO A 61 9.59 -8.37 2.25
C PRO A 61 10.46 -8.90 1.11
N ILE A 62 11.77 -9.06 1.34
CA ILE A 62 12.71 -9.59 0.37
C ILE A 62 12.43 -11.07 0.08
N ILE A 63 12.30 -11.90 1.12
CA ILE A 63 12.02 -13.34 0.98
C ILE A 63 10.68 -13.56 0.28
N ILE A 64 9.66 -12.80 0.68
CA ILE A 64 8.31 -12.91 0.11
C ILE A 64 8.32 -12.45 -1.35
N GLY A 65 8.91 -11.29 -1.64
CA GLY A 65 9.02 -10.78 -3.00
C GLY A 65 9.80 -11.73 -3.91
N LEU A 66 10.88 -12.33 -3.42
CA LEU A 66 11.64 -13.36 -4.14
C LEU A 66 10.80 -14.61 -4.40
N GLY A 67 10.01 -15.06 -3.42
CA GLY A 67 9.07 -16.18 -3.60
C GLY A 67 8.03 -15.90 -4.69
N ILE A 68 7.45 -14.69 -4.71
CA ILE A 68 6.49 -14.25 -5.74
C ILE A 68 7.15 -14.20 -7.12
N ILE A 69 8.38 -13.69 -7.22
CA ILE A 69 9.13 -13.62 -8.48
C ILE A 69 9.44 -15.02 -9.01
N LEU A 70 9.93 -15.93 -8.16
CA LEU A 70 10.20 -17.32 -8.54
C LEU A 70 8.94 -18.03 -9.04
N TYR A 71 7.81 -17.81 -8.37
CA TYR A 71 6.51 -18.32 -8.84
C TYR A 71 6.11 -17.73 -10.20
N GLY A 72 6.32 -16.42 -10.40
CA GLY A 72 6.12 -15.76 -11.70
C GLY A 72 6.95 -16.38 -12.82
N PHE A 73 8.24 -16.63 -12.59
CA PHE A 73 9.11 -17.31 -13.54
C PHE A 73 8.70 -18.75 -13.82
N PHE A 74 8.36 -19.51 -12.78
CA PHE A 74 7.86 -20.88 -12.94
C PHE A 74 6.62 -20.90 -13.84
N ARG A 75 5.70 -19.96 -13.63
CA ARG A 75 4.47 -19.86 -14.42
C ARG A 75 4.71 -19.39 -15.87
N ILE A 76 5.63 -18.45 -16.11
CA ILE A 76 6.04 -18.09 -17.48
C ILE A 76 6.72 -19.29 -18.16
N GLY A 77 7.55 -20.04 -17.43
CA GLY A 77 8.17 -21.27 -17.92
C GLY A 77 7.14 -22.31 -18.33
N PHE A 78 6.07 -22.47 -17.56
CA PHE A 78 4.95 -23.36 -17.91
C PHE A 78 4.21 -22.87 -19.16
N ALA A 79 3.94 -21.56 -19.28
CA ALA A 79 3.32 -20.97 -20.47
C ALA A 79 4.19 -21.13 -21.73
N LEU A 80 5.52 -20.99 -21.60
CA LEU A 80 6.47 -21.21 -22.69
C LEU A 80 6.53 -22.68 -23.12
N LEU A 81 6.50 -23.61 -22.17
CA LEU A 81 6.51 -25.04 -22.45
C LEU A 81 5.28 -25.45 -23.26
N PHE A 82 4.10 -24.94 -22.90
CA PHE A 82 2.87 -25.15 -23.67
C PHE A 82 2.89 -24.43 -25.02
N SER A 83 3.45 -23.21 -25.08
CA SER A 83 3.63 -22.48 -26.35
C SER A 83 4.55 -23.19 -27.35
N MET A 84 5.42 -24.09 -26.89
CA MET A 84 6.31 -24.90 -27.73
C MET A 84 5.76 -26.32 -28.01
N GLY A 85 4.65 -26.71 -27.36
CA GLY A 85 3.96 -27.97 -27.62
C GLY A 85 3.27 -27.92 -28.99
N GLU A 86 3.55 -28.91 -29.83
CA GLU A 86 3.23 -28.94 -31.26
C GLU A 86 1.76 -29.31 -31.55
N GLU A 87 0.80 -28.63 -30.90
CA GLU A 87 -0.64 -28.84 -31.13
C GLU A 87 -1.32 -27.49 -31.45
N PHE A 88 -0.84 -26.88 -32.53
CA PHE A 88 -1.23 -25.56 -33.01
C PHE A 88 -2.38 -25.67 -34.01
N THR A 89 -3.64 -25.67 -33.56
CA THR A 89 -4.79 -25.59 -34.51
C THR A 89 -5.96 -24.69 -34.11
N ASP A 90 -5.99 -24.05 -32.93
CA ASP A 90 -7.13 -23.21 -32.52
C ASP A 90 -6.75 -21.77 -32.11
N GLU A 91 -7.48 -20.78 -32.62
CA GLU A 91 -7.37 -19.35 -32.28
C GLU A 91 -7.46 -19.08 -30.77
N SER A 92 -8.20 -19.91 -30.03
CA SER A 92 -8.36 -19.83 -28.58
C SER A 92 -7.04 -19.96 -27.81
N PHE A 93 -6.11 -20.78 -28.30
CA PHE A 93 -4.85 -21.08 -27.63
C PHE A 93 -3.88 -19.87 -27.58
N LEU A 94 -3.94 -19.01 -28.61
CA LEU A 94 -3.13 -17.79 -28.67
C LEU A 94 -3.55 -16.78 -27.60
N PHE A 95 -4.86 -16.59 -27.41
CA PHE A 95 -5.40 -15.70 -26.39
C PHE A 95 -5.05 -16.18 -24.98
N GLU A 96 -5.14 -17.48 -24.71
CA GLU A 96 -4.80 -18.05 -23.41
C GLU A 96 -3.31 -17.92 -23.08
N SER A 97 -2.44 -18.14 -24.06
CA SER A 97 -0.99 -17.99 -23.91
C SER A 97 -0.59 -16.53 -23.64
N LEU A 98 -1.24 -15.57 -24.31
CA LEU A 98 -1.02 -14.15 -24.08
C LEU A 98 -1.45 -13.75 -22.66
N ILE A 99 -2.63 -14.20 -22.23
CA ILE A 99 -3.11 -13.95 -20.87
C ILE A 99 -2.16 -14.57 -19.84
N ALA A 100 -1.69 -15.81 -20.06
CA ALA A 100 -0.75 -16.46 -19.16
C ALA A 100 0.56 -15.68 -19.02
N TRP A 101 1.07 -15.12 -20.12
CA TRP A 101 2.24 -14.23 -20.15
C TRP A 101 2.02 -12.92 -19.39
N VAL A 102 0.90 -12.25 -19.65
CA VAL A 102 0.54 -10.99 -18.96
C VAL A 102 0.47 -11.21 -17.46
N ILE A 103 -0.18 -12.30 -17.04
CA ILE A 103 -0.27 -12.62 -15.63
C ILE A 103 1.11 -12.94 -15.03
N GLY A 104 1.96 -13.69 -15.73
CA GLY A 104 3.34 -13.96 -15.30
C GLY A 104 4.16 -12.69 -15.10
N MET A 105 4.10 -11.76 -16.05
CA MET A 105 4.77 -10.45 -15.95
C MET A 105 4.22 -9.61 -14.78
N THR A 106 2.92 -9.72 -14.53
CA THR A 106 2.27 -9.02 -13.42
C THR A 106 2.74 -9.56 -12.07
N PHE A 107 2.97 -10.87 -11.94
CA PHE A 107 3.60 -11.44 -10.75
C PHE A 107 5.02 -10.95 -10.52
N ILE A 108 5.83 -10.85 -11.59
CA ILE A 108 7.19 -10.35 -11.48
C ILE A 108 7.19 -8.89 -10.99
N THR A 109 6.37 -8.03 -11.62
CA THR A 109 6.27 -6.61 -11.22
C THR A 109 5.76 -6.44 -9.79
N SER A 110 4.75 -7.23 -9.40
CA SER A 110 4.25 -7.30 -8.02
C SER A 110 5.31 -7.73 -7.00
N GLY A 111 6.11 -8.73 -7.34
CA GLY A 111 7.19 -9.22 -6.47
C GLY A 111 8.31 -8.20 -6.30
N VAL A 112 8.69 -7.49 -7.37
CA VAL A 112 9.66 -6.38 -7.30
C VAL A 112 9.14 -5.26 -6.40
N LEU A 113 7.88 -4.85 -6.54
CA LEU A 113 7.27 -3.84 -5.67
C LEU A 113 7.25 -4.27 -4.20
N THR A 114 7.03 -5.56 -3.96
CA THR A 114 7.07 -6.14 -2.61
C THR A 114 8.49 -6.11 -2.03
N MET A 115 9.53 -6.39 -2.84
CA MET A 115 10.93 -6.27 -2.42
C MET A 115 11.34 -4.83 -2.12
N MET A 116 10.75 -3.85 -2.82
CA MET A 116 10.95 -2.43 -2.56
C MET A 116 10.24 -1.95 -1.28
N GLY A 117 9.44 -2.80 -0.62
CA GLY A 117 8.74 -2.48 0.61
C GLY A 117 7.34 -1.88 0.44
N TYR A 118 6.77 -1.89 -0.77
CA TYR A 118 5.43 -1.32 -1.01
C TYR A 118 4.31 -2.35 -0.83
N ARG A 119 3.28 -2.00 -0.05
CA ARG A 119 2.09 -2.86 0.17
C ARG A 119 1.30 -3.13 -1.10
N ASN A 120 1.34 -2.20 -2.05
CA ASN A 120 0.62 -2.29 -3.32
C ASN A 120 1.10 -3.48 -4.15
N GLY A 121 2.39 -3.85 -4.07
CA GLY A 121 2.89 -5.07 -4.71
C GLY A 121 2.12 -6.31 -4.25
N LEU A 122 1.86 -6.41 -2.95
CA LEU A 122 1.18 -7.57 -2.37
C LEU A 122 -0.31 -7.61 -2.70
N PHE A 123 -0.98 -6.45 -2.75
CA PHE A 123 -2.37 -6.37 -3.22
C PHE A 123 -2.51 -6.78 -4.69
N ILE A 124 -1.57 -6.39 -5.54
CA ILE A 124 -1.54 -6.83 -6.95
C ILE A 124 -1.37 -8.35 -7.02
N ALA A 125 -0.44 -8.95 -6.25
CA ALA A 125 -0.27 -10.40 -6.22
C ALA A 125 -1.57 -11.13 -5.87
N ILE A 126 -2.29 -10.65 -4.84
CA ILE A 126 -3.56 -11.24 -4.42
C ILE A 126 -4.62 -11.11 -5.51
N GLY A 127 -4.80 -9.92 -6.07
CA GLY A 127 -5.79 -9.69 -7.13
C GLY A 127 -5.52 -10.57 -8.34
N VAL A 128 -4.24 -10.72 -8.71
CA VAL A 128 -3.82 -11.56 -9.83
C VAL A 128 -3.98 -13.05 -9.54
N LEU A 129 -3.69 -13.52 -8.32
CA LEU A 129 -3.94 -14.90 -7.90
C LEU A 129 -5.43 -15.24 -7.94
N LEU A 130 -6.29 -14.32 -7.47
CA LEU A 130 -7.74 -14.50 -7.52
C LEU A 130 -8.22 -14.55 -8.97
N PHE A 131 -7.79 -13.62 -9.82
CA PHE A 131 -8.13 -13.61 -11.23
C PHE A 131 -7.66 -14.89 -11.94
N SER A 132 -6.41 -15.30 -11.72
CA SER A 132 -5.87 -16.53 -12.29
C SER A 132 -6.58 -17.79 -11.80
N GLY A 133 -6.97 -17.85 -10.52
CA GLY A 133 -7.74 -18.97 -9.97
C GLY A 133 -9.13 -19.07 -10.58
N LEU A 134 -9.79 -17.93 -10.84
CA LEU A 134 -11.07 -17.88 -11.56
C LEU A 134 -10.91 -18.40 -12.99
N LEU A 135 -9.87 -17.97 -13.70
CA LEU A 135 -9.57 -18.48 -15.04
C LEU A 135 -9.31 -20.00 -15.02
N SER A 136 -8.58 -20.52 -14.03
CA SER A 136 -8.35 -21.97 -13.92
C SER A 136 -9.65 -22.77 -13.78
N ILE A 137 -10.66 -22.23 -13.10
CA ILE A 137 -11.98 -22.87 -12.96
C ILE A 137 -12.74 -22.83 -14.29
N ILE A 138 -12.71 -21.70 -15.00
CA ILE A 138 -13.39 -21.55 -16.29
C ILE A 138 -12.82 -22.52 -17.33
N PHE A 139 -11.49 -22.65 -17.37
CA PHE A 139 -10.77 -23.51 -18.31
C PHE A 139 -10.42 -24.90 -17.73
N HIS A 140 -11.17 -25.39 -16.75
CA HIS A 140 -10.82 -26.62 -16.02
C HIS A 140 -10.89 -27.91 -16.86
N ASN A 141 -11.64 -27.92 -17.96
CA ASN A 141 -11.82 -29.13 -18.76
C ASN A 141 -10.69 -29.34 -19.77
N GLU A 142 -9.84 -28.34 -19.97
CA GLU A 142 -8.82 -28.36 -21.01
C GLU A 142 -7.44 -28.15 -20.38
N MET A 143 -6.44 -28.84 -20.91
CA MET A 143 -5.07 -28.65 -20.50
C MET A 143 -4.53 -27.39 -21.19
N SER A 144 -4.50 -26.30 -20.45
CA SER A 144 -4.16 -24.97 -20.95
C SER A 144 -3.05 -24.34 -20.10
N PRO A 145 -2.32 -23.33 -20.61
CA PRO A 145 -1.35 -22.59 -19.81
C PRO A 145 -1.98 -21.86 -18.59
N LEU A 146 -3.31 -21.79 -18.52
CA LEU A 146 -4.10 -21.20 -17.45
C LEU A 146 -4.67 -22.24 -16.47
N SER A 147 -4.77 -23.51 -16.86
CA SER A 147 -5.34 -24.58 -16.06
C SER A 147 -4.74 -25.95 -16.35
N ASN A 148 -4.40 -26.70 -15.30
CA ASN A 148 -3.91 -28.08 -15.41
C ASN A 148 -5.06 -29.09 -15.53
N GLY A 149 -6.13 -28.73 -16.25
CA GLY A 149 -7.30 -29.56 -16.49
C GLY A 149 -6.96 -30.75 -17.38
N LEU A 150 -6.55 -31.88 -16.81
CA LEU A 150 -6.27 -33.11 -17.57
C LEU A 150 -7.58 -33.82 -17.91
N ASP A 151 -8.46 -33.21 -18.72
CA ASP A 151 -9.75 -33.75 -19.19
C ASP A 151 -10.60 -34.41 -18.08
N GLY A 152 -10.64 -33.77 -16.90
CA GLY A 152 -11.38 -34.26 -15.73
C GLY A 152 -10.72 -35.38 -14.92
N GLU A 153 -9.52 -35.84 -15.27
CA GLU A 153 -8.77 -36.83 -14.47
C GLU A 153 -8.23 -36.24 -13.15
N ILE A 154 -7.93 -34.94 -13.13
CA ILE A 154 -7.46 -34.25 -11.92
C ILE A 154 -8.64 -33.55 -11.24
N PRO A 155 -8.97 -33.87 -9.98
CA PRO A 155 -10.06 -33.22 -9.28
C PRO A 155 -9.84 -31.71 -9.14
N LEU A 156 -10.91 -30.92 -9.36
CA LEU A 156 -10.97 -29.47 -9.10
C LEU A 156 -10.31 -29.05 -7.76
N ILE A 157 -10.41 -29.91 -6.76
CA ILE A 157 -9.85 -29.68 -5.42
C ILE A 157 -8.34 -29.41 -5.47
N TRP A 158 -7.58 -30.05 -6.36
CA TRP A 158 -6.13 -29.87 -6.49
C TRP A 158 -5.75 -28.48 -6.99
N SER A 159 -6.52 -27.94 -7.95
CA SER A 159 -6.34 -26.55 -8.43
C SER A 159 -6.69 -25.55 -7.33
N ILE A 160 -7.76 -25.81 -6.57
CA ILE A 160 -8.17 -24.98 -5.43
C ILE A 160 -7.11 -25.00 -4.32
N PHE A 161 -6.49 -26.16 -4.04
CA PHE A 161 -5.41 -26.25 -3.06
C PHE A 161 -4.15 -25.52 -3.49
N CYS A 162 -3.76 -25.64 -4.77
CA CYS A 162 -2.61 -24.91 -5.30
C CYS A 162 -2.81 -23.39 -5.18
N SER A 163 -3.93 -22.88 -5.70
CA SER A 163 -4.26 -21.46 -5.65
C SER A 163 -4.47 -20.95 -4.22
N GLY A 164 -5.14 -21.75 -3.38
CA GLY A 164 -5.39 -21.44 -1.98
C GLY A 164 -4.12 -21.38 -1.13
N SER A 165 -3.17 -22.30 -1.35
CA SER A 165 -1.88 -22.25 -0.67
C SER A 165 -1.06 -21.02 -1.07
N CYS A 166 -1.06 -20.64 -2.34
CA CYS A 166 -0.42 -19.41 -2.80
C CYS A 166 -1.06 -18.17 -2.18
N LEU A 167 -2.40 -18.11 -2.11
CA LEU A 167 -3.10 -17.02 -1.44
C LEU A 167 -2.77 -16.95 0.05
N PHE A 168 -2.69 -18.08 0.75
CA PHE A 168 -2.29 -18.10 2.16
C PHE A 168 -0.87 -17.57 2.34
N VAL A 169 0.09 -18.00 1.53
CA VAL A 169 1.50 -17.56 1.60
C VAL A 169 1.63 -16.06 1.31
N VAL A 170 0.82 -15.51 0.41
CA VAL A 170 0.85 -14.09 0.01
C VAL A 170 0.03 -13.20 0.96
N THR A 171 -0.99 -13.74 1.64
CA THR A 171 -1.82 -12.97 2.60
C THR A 171 -1.25 -12.96 4.01
N LEU A 172 -0.55 -14.01 4.42
CA LEU A 172 0.09 -14.10 5.75
C LEU A 172 1.01 -12.90 6.06
N PRO A 173 1.80 -12.38 5.11
CA PRO A 173 2.60 -11.18 5.32
C PRO A 173 1.77 -9.90 5.46
N ILE A 174 0.56 -9.81 4.93
CA ILE A 174 -0.28 -8.62 5.19
C ILE A 174 -0.65 -8.57 6.67
N LEU A 175 -0.94 -9.73 7.27
CA LEU A 175 -1.30 -9.85 8.68
C LEU A 175 -0.10 -9.60 9.61
N ILE A 176 1.08 -10.12 9.27
CA ILE A 176 2.27 -10.06 10.13
C ILE A 176 3.17 -8.85 9.81
N ALA A 177 3.31 -8.53 8.53
CA ALA A 177 4.23 -7.53 8.00
C ALA A 177 3.55 -6.28 7.43
N GLY A 178 2.21 -6.13 7.58
CA GLY A 178 1.50 -4.93 7.17
C GLY A 178 2.00 -3.63 7.82
N GLN A 179 2.75 -3.75 8.93
CA GLN A 179 3.45 -2.66 9.60
C GLN A 179 4.81 -2.29 9.00
N PHE A 180 5.45 -3.19 8.25
CA PHE A 180 6.79 -3.00 7.66
C PHE A 180 6.76 -2.56 6.20
N LEU A 181 5.57 -2.44 5.62
CA LEU A 181 5.39 -2.11 4.22
C LEU A 181 4.76 -0.72 4.11
N GLU A 182 5.35 0.14 3.30
CA GLU A 182 4.85 1.49 3.08
C GLU A 182 3.56 1.46 2.25
N PRO A 183 2.55 2.27 2.62
CA PRO A 183 1.39 2.48 1.78
C PRO A 183 1.79 3.34 0.56
N GLY A 184 1.33 2.96 -0.63
CA GLY A 184 1.55 3.74 -1.84
C GLY A 184 2.49 3.09 -2.87
N TRP A 185 3.02 3.93 -3.75
CA TRP A 185 3.80 3.53 -4.93
C TRP A 185 5.19 4.17 -4.89
N PRO A 186 6.18 3.58 -5.59
CA PRO A 186 7.45 4.25 -5.78
C PRO A 186 7.27 5.59 -6.51
N PRO A 187 8.14 6.59 -6.26
CA PRO A 187 8.02 7.93 -6.85
C PRO A 187 7.87 7.94 -8.38
N ALA A 188 8.55 7.00 -9.06
CA ALA A 188 8.47 6.85 -10.52
C ALA A 188 7.06 6.45 -10.99
N MET A 189 6.34 5.61 -10.24
CA MET A 189 4.97 5.19 -10.58
C MET A 189 3.94 6.19 -10.10
N GLN A 190 4.18 6.86 -8.98
CA GLN A 190 3.25 7.85 -8.45
C GLN A 190 3.05 9.00 -9.44
N THR A 191 4.12 9.52 -10.03
CA THR A 191 4.02 10.56 -11.06
C THR A 191 3.23 10.10 -12.29
N LEU A 192 3.40 8.84 -12.73
CA LEU A 192 2.62 8.28 -13.83
C LEU A 192 1.16 8.13 -13.48
N PHE A 193 0.85 7.64 -12.27
CA PHE A 193 -0.52 7.46 -11.80
C PHE A 193 -1.23 8.79 -11.57
N ASP A 194 -0.52 9.81 -11.05
CA ASP A 194 -1.06 11.16 -10.90
C ASP A 194 -1.35 11.80 -12.28
N ASN A 195 -0.51 11.52 -13.28
CA ASN A 195 -0.74 11.98 -14.66
C ASN A 195 -1.90 11.22 -15.34
N LEU A 196 -2.04 9.91 -15.12
CA LEU A 196 -3.14 9.09 -15.66
C LEU A 196 -4.47 9.35 -14.93
N GLY A 197 -4.41 9.54 -13.61
CA GLY A 197 -5.53 9.79 -12.71
C GLY A 197 -6.02 11.24 -12.72
N SER A 198 -5.37 12.13 -13.48
CA SER A 198 -5.80 13.51 -13.70
C SER A 198 -7.19 13.66 -14.35
N THR A 199 -7.86 12.55 -14.68
CA THR A 199 -9.28 12.54 -15.11
C THR A 199 -10.26 12.60 -13.92
N SER A 200 -9.82 12.49 -12.66
CA SER A 200 -10.70 12.70 -11.49
C SER A 200 -10.12 13.63 -10.43
N ASN A 201 -10.48 14.91 -10.59
CA ASN A 201 -10.94 15.82 -9.54
C ASN A 201 -10.01 16.15 -8.35
N SER A 202 -9.04 17.02 -8.62
CA SER A 202 -8.90 18.24 -7.82
C SER A 202 -8.50 19.34 -8.79
N GLU A 203 -9.48 19.99 -9.41
CA GLU A 203 -9.19 21.18 -10.22
C GLU A 203 -8.40 22.16 -9.33
N LYS A 204 -7.12 22.36 -9.66
CA LYS A 204 -6.29 23.32 -8.94
C LYS A 204 -6.62 24.70 -9.48
N VAL A 205 -7.08 25.62 -8.63
CA VAL A 205 -7.28 27.02 -9.02
C VAL A 205 -5.98 27.75 -8.78
N SER A 206 -5.57 28.55 -9.77
CA SER A 206 -4.52 29.53 -9.55
C SER A 206 -5.12 30.80 -8.96
N ILE A 207 -4.72 31.13 -7.75
CA ILE A 207 -5.02 32.42 -7.12
C ILE A 207 -3.74 33.24 -7.05
N ASN A 208 -3.85 34.56 -7.09
CA ASN A 208 -2.72 35.45 -6.93
C ASN A 208 -2.65 35.94 -5.48
N CYS A 209 -1.45 36.00 -4.92
CA CYS A 209 -1.21 36.64 -3.63
C CYS A 209 -1.53 38.14 -3.73
N SER A 210 -2.34 38.67 -2.81
CA SER A 210 -2.71 40.09 -2.79
C SER A 210 -1.54 41.05 -2.52
N GLU A 211 -0.44 40.56 -1.95
CA GLU A 211 0.69 41.39 -1.51
C GLU A 211 1.87 41.35 -2.49
N CYS A 212 2.20 40.19 -3.04
CA CYS A 212 3.37 40.01 -3.91
C CYS A 212 3.04 39.47 -5.31
N ASP A 213 1.75 39.35 -5.65
CA ASP A 213 1.22 38.85 -6.93
C ASP A 213 1.76 37.47 -7.35
N LEU A 214 2.29 36.71 -6.38
CA LEU A 214 2.76 35.35 -6.61
C LEU A 214 1.57 34.44 -6.91
N LYS A 215 1.65 33.69 -8.00
CA LYS A 215 0.65 32.72 -8.42
C LYS A 215 0.75 31.45 -7.56
N LEU A 216 -0.30 31.17 -6.79
CA LEU A 216 -0.41 30.03 -5.89
C LEU A 216 -1.43 29.02 -6.44
N LEU A 217 -1.14 27.73 -6.32
CA LEU A 217 -2.01 26.64 -6.76
C LEU A 217 -2.66 25.98 -5.55
N ILE A 218 -3.97 26.12 -5.43
CA ILE A 218 -4.77 25.56 -4.34
C ILE A 218 -5.81 24.57 -4.89
N PRO A 219 -6.23 23.56 -4.11
CA PRO A 219 -7.40 22.74 -4.47
C PRO A 219 -8.69 23.60 -4.50
N ARG A 220 -9.60 23.39 -5.46
CA ARG A 220 -10.90 24.10 -5.54
C ARG A 220 -11.73 24.07 -4.25
N GLU A 221 -11.60 23.01 -3.47
CA GLU A 221 -12.39 22.76 -2.26
C GLU A 221 -11.74 23.32 -0.99
N TYR A 222 -10.56 23.94 -1.09
CA TYR A 222 -9.91 24.56 0.05
C TYR A 222 -10.57 25.89 0.40
N SER A 223 -11.28 25.94 1.53
CA SER A 223 -11.77 27.17 2.15
C SER A 223 -11.04 27.38 3.48
N GLY A 224 -10.32 28.49 3.63
CA GLY A 224 -9.51 28.73 4.82
C GLY A 224 -8.45 29.80 4.63
N GLN A 225 -7.57 29.92 5.63
CA GLN A 225 -6.44 30.85 5.60
C GLN A 225 -5.23 30.16 4.98
N ILE A 226 -4.70 30.75 3.91
CA ILE A 226 -3.42 30.34 3.32
C ILE A 226 -2.35 31.38 3.65
N LYS A 227 -1.13 30.89 3.83
CA LYS A 227 0.06 31.73 4.03
C LYS A 227 0.91 31.73 2.77
N CYS A 228 1.26 32.92 2.28
CA CYS A 228 2.12 33.05 1.10
C CYS A 228 3.57 32.64 1.44
N PRO A 229 4.21 31.75 0.66
CA PRO A 229 5.60 31.33 0.91
C PRO A 229 6.65 32.40 0.59
N ASN A 230 6.28 33.47 -0.13
CA ASN A 230 7.23 34.52 -0.55
C ASN A 230 7.21 35.75 0.36
N CYS A 231 6.05 36.11 0.93
CA CYS A 231 5.92 37.29 1.78
C CYS A 231 5.30 37.01 3.16
N ASP A 232 5.04 35.74 3.49
CA ASP A 232 4.41 35.30 4.75
C ASP A 232 3.02 35.91 5.03
N TYR A 233 2.42 36.60 4.06
CA TYR A 233 1.10 37.21 4.18
C TYR A 233 0.00 36.15 4.23
N GLU A 234 -0.91 36.28 5.20
CA GLU A 234 -2.07 35.40 5.37
C GLU A 234 -3.29 35.98 4.64
N MET A 235 -3.86 35.19 3.74
CA MET A 235 -5.07 35.57 3.00
C MET A 235 -6.12 34.47 3.11
N THR A 236 -7.40 34.87 3.16
CA THR A 236 -8.53 33.94 3.21
C THR A 236 -9.06 33.72 1.81
N ILE A 237 -9.34 32.46 1.48
CA ILE A 237 -9.96 32.02 0.21
C ILE A 237 -11.40 31.60 0.48
#